data_AF-A0A2N1D7I8-F1
#
_entry.id   AF-A0A2N1D7I8-F1
#
_cell.length_a   1.000
_cell.length_b   1.000
_cell.length_c   1.000
_cell.angle_alpha   90.00
_cell.angle_beta   90.00
_cell.angle_gamma   90.00
#
_symmetry.space_group_name_H-M   'P 1'
#
loop_
_entity.id
_entity.type
_entity.pdbx_description
1 polymer ?
#
loop_
_entity_poly.entity_id
_entity_poly.type
_entity_poly.pdbx_seq_one_letter_code
_entity_poly.pdbx_strand_id
1 'polypeptide(L)'
;MPALEIPAQIRLPAMQGKQTHPLARSTMANSQVLDFLLPQLFSQHLKPTKQHKMLENVDDYMLQETKEVYARINSFCQRLGINVQLEIRLNPIGDELQVFGESQHCKTLSEFINSDHWLKGALSWLQPNYLMLAQSLEMISFSHAYKHSPSHALGEFGYVDQVNNAMEFYLKCGNCPVELVTESPLHIYTLAS
;
A
#
# COMPACT_ATOMS: atom_id res chain seq x y z
N MET A 1 57.34 59.65 -23.92
CA MET A 1 55.94 59.92 -24.34
C MET A 1 55.48 58.77 -25.24
N PRO A 2 54.17 58.47 -25.28
CA PRO A 2 53.52 57.14 -25.33
C PRO A 2 53.59 56.50 -26.74
N ALA A 3 53.02 55.36 -27.13
CA ALA A 3 51.81 54.59 -26.76
C ALA A 3 51.83 53.22 -27.47
N LEU A 4 51.15 52.21 -26.89
CA LEU A 4 50.25 51.18 -27.48
C LEU A 4 50.55 50.59 -28.89
N GLU A 5 50.36 49.31 -29.24
CA GLU A 5 49.50 48.24 -28.74
C GLU A 5 49.89 46.89 -29.43
N ILE A 6 49.31 45.81 -28.92
CA ILE A 6 49.57 44.38 -29.20
C ILE A 6 49.00 43.95 -30.58
N PRO A 7 49.50 42.86 -31.20
CA PRO A 7 48.67 41.66 -31.22
C PRO A 7 49.43 40.36 -30.90
N ALA A 8 48.72 39.48 -30.19
CA ALA A 8 49.08 38.11 -29.89
C ALA A 8 48.79 37.20 -31.09
N GLN A 9 49.73 36.31 -31.42
CA GLN A 9 49.59 34.84 -31.34
C GLN A 9 50.67 34.19 -32.21
N ILE A 10 51.66 33.61 -31.53
CA ILE A 10 52.78 32.87 -32.13
C ILE A 10 52.35 31.41 -32.33
N ARG A 11 52.76 30.87 -33.48
CA ARG A 11 52.52 29.52 -33.99
C ARG A 11 53.08 28.38 -33.11
N LEU A 12 52.31 27.28 -33.06
CA LEU A 12 52.62 25.82 -33.06
C LEU A 12 54.05 25.36 -32.74
N PRO A 13 54.22 24.21 -32.03
CA PRO A 13 54.47 22.97 -32.79
C PRO A 13 54.03 21.63 -32.17
N ALA A 14 54.00 20.65 -33.09
CA ALA A 14 54.39 19.24 -32.98
C ALA A 14 53.51 18.21 -32.23
N MET A 15 53.03 17.26 -33.05
CA MET A 15 52.59 15.91 -32.71
C MET A 15 53.74 15.07 -32.11
N GLN A 16 53.44 14.29 -31.08
CA GLN A 16 53.56 12.80 -31.01
C GLN A 16 53.86 12.33 -29.57
N GLY A 17 52.98 11.48 -29.04
CA GLY A 17 53.29 10.70 -27.85
C GLY A 17 52.09 10.07 -27.13
N LYS A 18 51.86 8.80 -27.45
CA LYS A 18 51.29 7.73 -26.60
C LYS A 18 49.77 7.65 -26.40
N GLN A 19 49.28 6.48 -26.83
CA GLN A 19 48.01 5.84 -26.57
C GLN A 19 47.54 5.97 -25.11
N THR A 20 46.29 6.40 -24.92
CA THR A 20 45.46 6.06 -23.77
C THR A 20 44.05 5.74 -24.27
N HIS A 21 43.60 4.52 -24.00
CA HIS A 21 42.20 4.12 -24.15
C HIS A 21 41.32 4.98 -23.22
N PRO A 22 40.23 5.60 -23.67
CA PRO A 22 39.19 6.04 -22.76
C PRO A 22 38.38 4.83 -22.30
N LEU A 23 38.36 4.59 -20.99
CA LEU A 23 37.43 3.65 -20.36
C LEU A 23 36.02 4.03 -20.78
N ALA A 24 35.36 3.12 -21.52
CA ALA A 24 33.93 3.16 -21.73
C ALA A 24 33.26 3.11 -20.34
N ARG A 25 32.73 4.25 -19.89
CA ARG A 25 31.76 4.28 -18.80
C ARG A 25 30.56 3.48 -19.29
N SER A 26 30.39 2.30 -18.73
CA SER A 26 29.19 1.48 -18.87
C SER A 26 27.99 2.31 -18.45
N THR A 27 27.29 2.87 -19.44
CA THR A 27 25.97 3.48 -19.26
C THR A 27 25.07 2.37 -18.74
N MET A 28 24.75 2.40 -17.44
CA MET A 28 23.75 1.50 -16.86
C MET A 28 22.49 1.61 -17.71
N ALA A 29 22.02 0.45 -18.17
CA ALA A 29 20.85 0.32 -19.01
C ALA A 29 19.68 1.13 -18.42
N ASN A 30 19.14 2.05 -19.22
CA ASN A 30 17.90 2.72 -18.92
C ASN A 30 16.81 1.66 -18.77
N SER A 31 16.36 1.43 -17.53
CA SER A 31 15.22 0.57 -17.14
C SER A 31 14.04 0.71 -18.10
N GLN A 32 13.75 1.95 -18.50
CA GLN A 32 12.63 2.29 -19.38
C GLN A 32 12.69 1.62 -20.77
N VAL A 33 13.88 1.31 -21.28
CA VAL A 33 14.04 0.63 -22.58
C VAL A 33 13.74 -0.86 -22.45
N LEU A 34 14.10 -1.47 -21.32
CA LEU A 34 13.77 -2.87 -21.05
C LEU A 34 12.28 -3.05 -20.78
N ASP A 35 11.66 -2.09 -20.10
CA ASP A 35 10.20 -2.04 -19.88
C ASP A 35 9.42 -2.01 -21.22
N PHE A 36 9.96 -1.30 -22.22
CA PHE A 36 9.35 -1.20 -23.55
C PHE A 36 9.59 -2.42 -24.44
N LEU A 37 10.76 -3.06 -24.34
CA LEU A 37 11.16 -4.16 -25.22
C LEU A 37 10.66 -5.53 -24.75
N LEU A 38 10.41 -5.69 -23.44
CA LEU A 38 10.01 -6.97 -22.84
C LEU A 38 8.73 -6.84 -22.01
N PRO A 39 7.63 -6.27 -22.54
CA PRO A 39 6.39 -6.12 -21.77
C PRO A 39 5.85 -7.48 -21.33
N GLN A 40 6.16 -8.56 -22.05
CA GLN A 40 5.73 -9.92 -21.71
C GLN A 40 6.47 -10.57 -20.52
N LEU A 41 7.64 -10.05 -20.11
CA LEU A 41 8.28 -10.48 -18.85
C LEU A 41 7.62 -9.82 -17.63
N PHE A 42 7.01 -8.65 -17.81
CA PHE A 42 6.18 -7.97 -16.80
C PHE A 42 4.71 -8.41 -16.87
N SER A 43 4.30 -9.09 -17.94
CA SER A 43 2.93 -9.59 -18.17
C SER A 43 2.65 -10.92 -17.47
N GLN A 44 3.16 -11.10 -16.25
CA GLN A 44 2.65 -12.08 -15.30
C GLN A 44 2.65 -11.50 -13.88
N HIS A 45 2.18 -10.26 -13.71
CA HIS A 45 1.49 -9.92 -12.47
C HIS A 45 0.12 -10.62 -12.47
N LEU A 46 0.14 -11.96 -12.39
CA LEU A 46 -0.83 -12.64 -11.55
C LEU A 46 -0.80 -11.84 -10.25
N LYS A 47 -1.88 -11.12 -9.91
CA LYS A 47 -1.97 -10.50 -8.59
C LYS A 47 -1.53 -11.59 -7.63
N PRO A 48 -0.41 -11.43 -6.90
CA PRO A 48 0.01 -12.47 -5.98
C PRO A 48 -1.21 -12.76 -5.13
N THR A 49 -1.61 -14.04 -5.10
CA THR A 49 -2.77 -14.42 -4.30
C THR A 49 -2.40 -14.04 -2.88
N LYS A 50 -3.11 -13.05 -2.32
CA LYS A 50 -2.77 -12.52 -1.01
C LYS A 50 -2.79 -13.66 -0.02
N GLN A 51 -1.75 -13.76 0.78
CA GLN A 51 -1.65 -14.81 1.78
C GLN A 51 -2.54 -14.44 2.97
N HIS A 52 -3.40 -15.36 3.38
CA HIS A 52 -4.17 -15.17 4.59
C HIS A 52 -3.27 -15.34 5.81
N LYS A 53 -3.26 -14.34 6.69
CA LYS A 53 -2.57 -14.38 7.98
C LYS A 53 -3.57 -14.13 9.10
N MET A 54 -3.32 -14.78 10.22
CA MET A 54 -4.06 -14.47 11.44
C MET A 54 -3.46 -13.22 12.06
N LEU A 55 -4.32 -12.31 12.52
CA LEU A 55 -3.88 -11.18 13.30
C LEU A 55 -3.66 -11.64 14.75
N GLU A 56 -2.39 -11.70 15.16
CA GLU A 56 -2.00 -12.13 16.49
C GLU A 56 -1.95 -10.96 17.48
N ASN A 57 -2.06 -11.26 18.77
CA ASN A 57 -1.95 -10.28 19.87
C ASN A 57 -2.98 -9.14 19.82
N VAL A 58 -4.18 -9.43 19.33
CA VAL A 58 -5.31 -8.50 19.40
C VAL A 58 -5.78 -8.43 20.85
N ASP A 59 -5.85 -7.22 21.39
CA ASP A 59 -6.28 -6.98 22.76
C ASP A 59 -7.75 -7.35 23.00
N ASP A 60 -8.08 -7.82 24.20
CA ASP A 60 -9.44 -8.26 24.57
C ASP A 60 -10.48 -7.15 24.38
N TYR A 61 -10.12 -5.90 24.67
CA TYR A 61 -11.00 -4.75 24.46
C TYR A 61 -11.21 -4.47 22.97
N MET A 62 -10.17 -4.61 22.13
CA MET A 62 -10.33 -4.54 20.67
C MET A 62 -11.28 -5.62 20.15
N LEU A 63 -11.14 -6.85 20.64
CA LEU A 63 -12.02 -7.96 20.27
C LEU A 63 -13.47 -7.71 20.70
N GLN A 64 -13.67 -7.17 21.90
CA GLN A 64 -14.99 -6.81 22.40
C GLN A 64 -15.64 -5.72 21.54
N GLU A 65 -14.95 -4.60 21.31
CA GLU A 65 -15.46 -3.50 20.47
C GLU A 65 -15.74 -3.99 19.04
N THR A 66 -14.91 -4.89 18.51
CA THR A 66 -15.13 -5.48 17.18
C THR A 66 -16.40 -6.32 17.13
N LYS A 67 -16.70 -7.10 18.17
CA LYS A 67 -17.96 -7.87 18.26
C LYS A 67 -19.18 -6.95 18.30
N GLU A 68 -19.10 -5.85 19.02
CA GLU A 68 -20.18 -4.85 19.09
C GLU A 68 -20.37 -4.15 17.73
N VAL A 69 -19.29 -3.81 17.03
CA VAL A 69 -19.31 -3.31 15.65
C VAL A 69 -20.03 -4.30 14.73
N TYR A 70 -19.68 -5.58 14.79
CA TYR A 70 -20.35 -6.62 13.99
C TYR A 70 -21.83 -6.72 14.30
N ALA A 71 -22.21 -6.71 15.58
CA ALA A 71 -23.61 -6.81 16.00
C ALA A 71 -24.44 -5.64 15.45
N ARG A 72 -23.92 -4.41 15.51
CA ARG A 72 -24.62 -3.22 15.00
C ARG A 72 -24.75 -3.21 13.48
N ILE A 73 -23.67 -3.52 12.76
CA ILE A 73 -23.69 -3.55 11.30
C ILE A 73 -24.62 -4.67 10.83
N ASN A 74 -24.56 -5.86 11.44
CA ASN A 74 -25.50 -6.95 11.14
C ASN A 74 -26.96 -6.51 11.36
N SER A 75 -27.26 -5.79 12.44
CA SER A 75 -28.60 -5.25 12.71
C SER A 75 -29.05 -4.27 11.61
N PHE A 76 -28.16 -3.40 11.12
CA PHE A 76 -28.47 -2.51 10.00
C PHE A 76 -28.68 -3.28 8.70
N CYS A 77 -27.83 -4.26 8.38
CA CYS A 77 -28.00 -5.11 7.20
C CYS A 77 -29.32 -5.89 7.22
N GLN A 78 -29.68 -6.47 8.37
CA GLN A 78 -30.96 -7.18 8.56
C GLN A 78 -32.17 -6.26 8.39
N ARG A 79 -32.13 -5.07 9.00
CA ARG A 79 -33.20 -4.06 8.88
C ARG A 79 -33.41 -3.60 7.44
N LEU A 80 -32.34 -3.48 6.68
CA LEU A 80 -32.36 -3.03 5.29
C LEU A 80 -32.57 -4.18 4.29
N GLY A 81 -32.68 -5.44 4.74
CA GLY A 81 -32.84 -6.60 3.87
C GLY A 81 -31.64 -6.83 2.94
N ILE A 82 -30.44 -6.41 3.36
CA ILE A 82 -29.22 -6.50 2.57
C ILE A 82 -28.70 -7.94 2.61
N ASN A 83 -28.86 -8.66 1.50
CA ASN A 83 -28.29 -9.98 1.27
C ASN A 83 -27.16 -9.98 0.22
N VAL A 84 -26.68 -8.79 -0.15
CA VAL A 84 -25.60 -8.63 -1.14
C VAL A 84 -24.27 -8.42 -0.43
N GLN A 85 -23.18 -8.87 -1.07
CA GLN A 85 -21.84 -8.59 -0.59
C GLN A 85 -21.53 -7.11 -0.76
N LEU A 86 -21.13 -6.44 0.33
CA LEU A 86 -20.79 -5.03 0.38
C LEU A 86 -19.45 -4.86 1.09
N GLU A 87 -18.65 -3.89 0.66
CA GLU A 87 -17.45 -3.46 1.36
C GLU A 87 -17.68 -2.06 1.91
N ILE A 88 -17.40 -1.87 3.20
CA ILE A 88 -17.48 -0.60 3.89
C ILE A 88 -16.04 -0.20 4.20
N ARG A 89 -15.49 0.75 3.47
CA ARG A 89 -14.14 1.25 3.72
C ARG A 89 -14.20 2.51 4.57
N LEU A 90 -13.27 2.60 5.49
CA LEU A 90 -12.98 3.85 6.17
C LEU A 90 -12.03 4.65 5.30
N ASN A 91 -12.49 5.82 4.84
CA ASN A 91 -11.63 6.67 4.03
C ASN A 91 -10.66 7.41 4.96
N PRO A 92 -9.34 7.34 4.74
CA PRO A 92 -8.36 8.16 5.45
C PRO A 92 -8.47 9.67 5.16
N ILE A 93 -9.37 10.11 4.27
CA ILE A 93 -9.63 11.52 3.97
C ILE A 93 -10.96 11.93 4.61
N GLY A 94 -10.94 12.23 5.91
CA GLY A 94 -12.08 12.72 6.69
C GLY A 94 -12.68 11.69 7.65
N ASP A 95 -13.92 11.95 8.10
CA ASP A 95 -14.65 11.15 9.10
C ASP A 95 -15.80 10.31 8.50
N GLU A 96 -15.89 10.20 7.17
CA GLU A 96 -17.00 9.52 6.51
C GLU A 96 -16.68 8.06 6.14
N LEU A 97 -17.62 7.20 6.49
CA LEU A 97 -17.61 5.78 6.15
C LEU A 97 -18.15 5.61 4.73
N GLN A 98 -17.32 5.11 3.82
CA GLN A 98 -17.70 4.87 2.43
C GLN A 98 -18.19 3.44 2.26
N VAL A 99 -19.48 3.29 1.96
CA VAL A 99 -20.07 2.00 1.58
C VAL A 99 -19.98 1.85 0.07
N PHE A 100 -19.27 0.83 -0.40
CA PHE A 100 -19.12 0.52 -1.82
C PHE A 100 -20.24 -0.41 -2.30
N GLY A 101 -20.90 -0.01 -3.38
CA GLY A 101 -21.91 -0.80 -4.08
C GLY A 101 -22.90 0.07 -4.87
N GLU A 102 -23.48 -0.50 -5.93
CA GLU A 102 -24.33 0.25 -6.89
C GLU A 102 -25.80 0.37 -6.45
N SER A 103 -26.17 -0.24 -5.32
CA SER A 103 -27.58 -0.37 -4.92
C SER A 103 -28.06 0.78 -4.02
N GLN A 104 -29.36 1.06 -4.06
CA GLN A 104 -30.01 2.00 -3.14
C GLN A 104 -29.78 1.60 -1.66
N HIS A 105 -29.69 0.29 -1.38
CA HIS A 105 -29.38 -0.20 -0.04
C HIS A 105 -27.99 0.24 0.45
N CYS A 106 -27.01 0.42 -0.43
CA CYS A 106 -25.68 0.90 -0.07
C CYS A 106 -25.72 2.36 0.40
N LYS A 107 -26.53 3.19 -0.28
CA LYS A 107 -26.74 4.60 0.10
C LYS A 107 -27.40 4.70 1.47
N THR A 108 -28.49 3.96 1.67
CA THR A 108 -29.19 3.95 2.95
C THR A 108 -28.33 3.37 4.06
N LEU A 109 -27.60 2.28 3.83
CA LEU A 109 -26.66 1.73 4.82
C LEU A 109 -25.59 2.76 5.19
N SER A 110 -25.05 3.49 4.21
CA SER A 110 -24.10 4.57 4.45
C SER A 110 -24.69 5.65 5.37
N GLU A 111 -25.94 6.05 5.17
CA GLU A 111 -26.63 7.03 6.02
C GLU A 111 -26.81 6.52 7.46
N PHE A 112 -27.20 5.26 7.65
CA PHE A 112 -27.34 4.64 8.98
C PHE A 112 -25.99 4.54 9.71
N ILE A 113 -24.95 4.11 9.00
CA ILE A 113 -23.61 3.99 9.56
C ILE A 113 -23.06 5.37 9.92
N ASN A 114 -23.21 6.36 9.03
CA ASN A 114 -22.67 7.69 9.25
C ASN A 114 -23.46 8.51 10.29
N SER A 115 -24.69 8.11 10.62
CA SER A 115 -25.47 8.72 11.72
C SER A 115 -25.25 8.06 13.08
N ASP A 116 -24.66 6.86 13.15
CA ASP A 116 -24.29 6.22 14.41
C ASP A 116 -22.94 6.75 14.92
N HIS A 117 -23.01 7.69 15.87
CA HIS A 117 -21.82 8.29 16.50
C HIS A 117 -20.95 7.29 17.26
N TRP A 118 -21.55 6.27 17.88
CA TRP A 118 -20.78 5.24 18.58
C TRP A 118 -20.00 4.41 17.57
N LEU A 119 -20.64 4.00 16.46
CA LEU A 119 -19.99 3.19 15.43
C LEU A 119 -18.82 3.94 14.79
N LYS A 120 -19.00 5.23 14.50
CA LYS A 120 -17.91 6.10 14.03
C LYS A 120 -16.77 6.18 15.04
N GLY A 121 -17.08 6.42 16.31
CA GLY A 121 -16.09 6.46 17.39
C GLY A 121 -15.30 5.15 17.51
N ALA A 122 -16.01 4.03 17.59
CA ALA A 122 -15.41 2.70 17.67
C ALA A 122 -14.48 2.42 16.47
N LEU A 123 -14.92 2.70 15.25
CA LEU A 123 -14.12 2.48 14.05
C LEU A 123 -12.91 3.43 13.95
N SER A 124 -13.05 4.68 14.37
CA SER A 124 -11.94 5.65 14.43
C SER A 124 -10.84 5.22 15.39
N TRP A 125 -11.20 4.47 16.44
CA TRP A 125 -10.25 3.88 17.39
C TRP A 125 -9.72 2.53 16.90
N LEU A 126 -10.57 1.63 16.39
CA LEU A 126 -10.17 0.29 15.95
C LEU A 126 -9.22 0.33 14.73
N GLN A 127 -9.52 1.17 13.74
CA GLN A 127 -8.75 1.24 12.49
C GLN A 127 -7.24 1.44 12.72
N PRO A 128 -6.77 2.50 13.41
CA PRO A 128 -5.33 2.70 13.60
C PRO A 128 -4.68 1.57 14.41
N ASN A 129 -5.40 0.97 15.36
CA ASN A 129 -4.87 -0.14 16.15
C ASN A 129 -4.69 -1.42 15.30
N TYR A 130 -5.68 -1.76 14.49
CA TYR A 130 -5.59 -2.91 13.58
C TYR A 130 -4.53 -2.73 12.50
N LEU A 131 -4.44 -1.53 11.91
CA LEU A 131 -3.40 -1.20 10.94
C LEU A 131 -2.01 -1.31 11.56
N MET A 132 -1.81 -0.81 12.78
CA MET A 132 -0.53 -0.90 13.48
C MET A 132 -0.11 -2.35 13.75
N LEU A 133 -1.05 -3.21 14.17
CA LEU A 133 -0.80 -4.63 14.39
C LEU A 133 -0.39 -5.33 13.09
N ALA A 134 -1.15 -5.13 12.01
CA ALA A 134 -0.83 -5.68 10.70
C ALA A 134 0.54 -5.20 10.21
N GLN A 135 0.83 -3.91 10.38
CA GLN A 135 2.12 -3.31 10.04
C GLN A 135 3.28 -3.94 10.82
N SER A 136 3.08 -4.22 12.11
CA SER A 136 4.08 -4.91 12.92
C SER A 136 4.42 -6.30 12.34
N LEU A 137 3.40 -7.07 11.95
CA LEU A 137 3.57 -8.39 11.33
C LEU A 137 4.25 -8.32 9.96
N GLU A 138 3.93 -7.31 9.15
CA GLU A 138 4.64 -7.03 7.89
C GLU A 138 6.12 -6.73 8.15
N MET A 139 6.44 -5.91 9.16
CA MET A 139 7.83 -5.53 9.46
C MET A 139 8.66 -6.72 9.94
N ILE A 140 8.05 -7.62 10.72
CA ILE A 140 8.68 -8.89 11.09
C ILE A 140 8.94 -9.76 9.85
N SER A 141 7.95 -9.86 8.96
CA SER A 141 8.06 -10.62 7.71
C SER A 141 9.15 -10.06 6.80
N PHE A 142 9.18 -8.74 6.64
CA PHE A 142 10.22 -8.02 5.89
C PHE A 142 11.61 -8.26 6.48
N SER A 143 11.78 -8.11 7.79
CA SER A 143 13.07 -8.32 8.47
C SER A 143 13.60 -9.74 8.25
N HIS A 144 12.72 -10.74 8.33
CA HIS A 144 13.07 -12.13 8.04
C HIS A 144 13.47 -12.31 6.57
N ALA A 145 12.69 -11.79 5.62
CA ALA A 145 13.02 -11.86 4.20
C ALA A 145 14.35 -11.16 3.87
N TYR A 146 14.58 -9.98 4.44
CA TYR A 146 15.78 -9.17 4.23
C TYR A 146 17.04 -9.88 4.72
N LYS A 147 16.95 -10.58 5.86
CA LYS A 147 18.07 -11.39 6.38
C LYS A 147 18.54 -12.46 5.40
N HIS A 148 17.63 -13.05 4.61
CA HIS A 148 17.94 -14.11 3.65
C HIS A 148 18.29 -13.59 2.26
N SER A 149 17.57 -12.59 1.77
CA SER A 149 17.80 -11.98 0.46
C SER A 149 17.36 -10.50 0.45
N PRO A 150 18.31 -9.56 0.63
CA PRO A 150 17.99 -8.13 0.66
C PRO A 150 17.32 -7.62 -0.60
N SER A 151 17.80 -8.03 -1.78
CA SER A 151 17.25 -7.60 -3.06
C SER A 151 15.84 -8.11 -3.30
N HIS A 152 15.54 -9.33 -2.84
CA HIS A 152 14.19 -9.88 -2.93
C HIS A 152 13.23 -9.17 -1.98
N ALA A 153 13.64 -8.97 -0.72
CA ALA A 153 12.81 -8.31 0.28
C ALA A 153 12.46 -6.86 -0.10
N LEU A 154 13.42 -6.10 -0.65
CA LEU A 154 13.15 -4.74 -1.13
C LEU A 154 12.20 -4.70 -2.33
N GLY A 155 12.21 -5.73 -3.18
CA GLY A 155 11.26 -5.86 -4.28
C GLY A 155 9.86 -6.27 -3.81
N GLU A 156 9.80 -7.28 -2.93
CA GLU A 156 8.56 -7.86 -2.42
C GLU A 156 7.79 -6.89 -1.51
N PHE A 157 8.51 -6.18 -0.62
CA PHE A 157 7.93 -5.25 0.36
C PHE A 157 8.08 -3.77 -0.04
N GLY A 158 8.32 -3.47 -1.32
CA GLY A 158 8.51 -2.08 -1.80
C GLY A 158 7.30 -1.15 -1.57
N TYR A 159 6.14 -1.69 -1.19
CA TYR A 159 4.95 -0.91 -0.81
C TYR A 159 5.02 -0.34 0.62
N VAL A 160 5.95 -0.80 1.46
CA VAL A 160 6.11 -0.35 2.84
C VAL A 160 6.42 1.15 2.91
N ASP A 161 7.08 1.70 1.90
CA ASP A 161 7.42 3.13 1.80
C ASP A 161 6.26 3.99 1.28
N GLN A 162 5.12 3.39 0.94
CA GLN A 162 3.93 4.12 0.49
C GLN A 162 3.12 4.68 1.67
N VAL A 163 2.20 5.60 1.38
CA VAL A 163 1.27 6.14 2.39
C VAL A 163 0.50 4.99 3.05
N ASN A 164 0.45 5.01 4.38
CA ASN A 164 -0.14 3.95 5.20
C ASN A 164 0.39 2.54 4.88
N ASN A 165 1.61 2.43 4.36
CA ASN A 165 2.22 1.15 3.97
C ASN A 165 1.36 0.37 2.96
N ALA A 166 0.59 1.09 2.13
CA ALA A 166 -0.42 0.53 1.22
C ALA A 166 -1.44 -0.39 1.90
N MET A 167 -1.69 -0.21 3.20
CA MET A 167 -2.65 -0.99 3.95
C MET A 167 -4.06 -0.42 3.81
N GLU A 168 -5.02 -1.32 3.71
CA GLU A 168 -6.44 -1.01 3.73
C GLU A 168 -7.10 -1.62 4.96
N PHE A 169 -8.11 -0.93 5.49
CA PHE A 169 -8.96 -1.37 6.57
C PHE A 169 -10.42 -1.19 6.16
N TYR A 170 -11.18 -2.27 6.14
CA TYR A 170 -12.58 -2.25 5.73
C TYR A 170 -13.38 -3.35 6.38
N LEU A 171 -14.71 -3.19 6.36
CA LEU A 171 -15.66 -4.21 6.78
C LEU A 171 -16.26 -4.85 5.53
N LYS A 172 -16.26 -6.17 5.50
CA LYS A 172 -16.94 -6.95 4.47
C LYS A 172 -18.28 -7.42 5.04
N CYS A 173 -19.36 -6.97 4.43
CA CYS A 173 -20.72 -7.39 4.71
C CYS A 173 -21.20 -8.33 3.59
N GLY A 174 -22.06 -9.30 3.89
CA GLY A 174 -22.54 -10.30 2.92
C GLY A 174 -23.54 -11.25 3.53
N ASN A 175 -23.53 -12.54 3.14
CA ASN A 175 -24.41 -13.61 3.64
C ASN A 175 -24.35 -13.90 5.16
N CYS A 176 -23.81 -12.99 5.96
CA CYS A 176 -23.44 -13.13 7.36
C CYS A 176 -22.40 -14.25 7.58
N PRO A 177 -21.35 -14.00 8.38
CA PRO A 177 -21.13 -12.85 9.27
C PRO A 177 -20.43 -11.65 8.59
N VAL A 178 -20.59 -10.46 9.19
CA VAL A 178 -19.74 -9.28 8.91
C VAL A 178 -18.31 -9.58 9.40
N GLU A 179 -17.33 -9.21 8.60
CA GLU A 179 -15.91 -9.42 8.89
C GLU A 179 -15.14 -8.12 8.76
N LEU A 180 -14.33 -7.79 9.76
CA LEU A 180 -13.34 -6.72 9.70
C LEU A 180 -12.08 -7.28 9.06
N VAL A 181 -11.65 -6.62 7.99
CA VAL A 181 -10.51 -7.03 7.18
C VAL A 181 -9.46 -5.92 7.24
N THR A 182 -8.23 -6.32 7.54
CA THR A 182 -7.05 -5.50 7.31
C THR A 182 -6.24 -6.17 6.23
N GLU A 183 -5.83 -5.45 5.20
CA GLU A 183 -5.04 -6.05 4.11
C GLU A 183 -3.88 -5.17 3.69
N SER A 184 -2.79 -5.81 3.32
CA SER A 184 -1.65 -5.22 2.63
C SER A 184 -1.62 -5.72 1.18
N PRO A 185 -0.66 -5.28 0.35
CA PRO A 185 -0.45 -5.84 -0.98
C PRO A 185 -0.10 -7.34 -0.98
N LEU A 186 0.45 -7.88 0.12
CA LEU A 186 0.85 -9.29 0.23
C LEU A 186 -0.12 -10.14 1.07
N HIS A 187 -0.76 -9.56 2.08
CA HIS A 187 -1.47 -10.31 3.10
C HIS A 187 -2.90 -9.82 3.32
N ILE A 188 -3.81 -10.76 3.62
CA ILE A 188 -5.12 -10.48 4.19
C ILE A 188 -5.07 -10.94 5.64
N TYR A 189 -5.26 -10.03 6.57
CA TYR A 189 -5.27 -10.30 7.99
C TYR A 189 -6.70 -10.51 8.47
N THR A 190 -6.92 -11.66 9.12
CA THR A 190 -8.21 -12.07 9.68
C THR A 190 -8.06 -12.30 11.18
N LEU A 191 -9.12 -12.05 11.93
CA LEU A 191 -9.13 -12.33 13.36
C LEU A 191 -9.15 -13.84 13.61
N ALA A 192 -8.46 -14.28 14.67
CA ALA A 192 -8.58 -15.65 15.15
C ALA A 192 -10.05 -15.93 15.53
N SER A 193 -10.62 -16.99 14.97
CA SER A 193 -11.97 -17.49 15.30
C SER A 193 -12.01 -18.20 16.65
#